data_AF-A0A097SSY5-F1
#
_entry.id   AF-A0A097SSY5-F1
#
_cell.length_a   1.000
_cell.length_b   1.000
_cell.length_c   1.000
_cell.angle_alpha   90.00
_cell.angle_beta   90.00
_cell.angle_gamma   90.00
#
_symmetry.space_group_name_H-M   'P 1'
#
loop_
_entity.id
_entity.type
_entity.pdbx_description
1 polymer ?
#
loop_
_entity_poly.entity_id
_entity_poly.type
_entity_poly.pdbx_seq_one_letter_code
_entity_poly.pdbx_strand_id
1 'polypeptide(L)'
;MLEDYVLMMKLRNFNKFLIGLVVISGGLTGTVLSNSNIHSGLAVKNQTTSDISWNITEDGLISPADKSKVSGAIEIPSVWDGKPVTGIANSAFEKCKSLKTIDIPSGVTSIGVYAFRHCSSLVSVTFAEGSQLTSIAIGAFFDCSSLKTINIPNSVTSIGYNAFWDCSSLTSINIPNSVTFISSYTFKGCSSLISINIPSSVTSIGDGAFNWCSSLASINIPNSVTRIGTNAFRDCSSLKEINISENNFYQKIPTMEDGKEIGAYVIAKGQDLSTSAIAGCLAYGKINIELPSGKSSITDNAFMGSNITEVSFSKNIISIGHNAFSNCMFLTTINIPDTILNIGASAFTVDPNLKSIYLNWTGAALDDIIYKIKNPEQVVTPNWACIFADLSNDNSIGTHLINKENANVYLPSGIDQATIQKYKDNFVGLKEDKRRQLLIGVGLDPATTHWIYNSNSNSKLPLILGLIFGSIILIGIGSYLGYRYYKHRKNSKK
;
A
#
# COMPACT_ATOMS: atom_id res chain seq x y z
N MET A 1 5.82 -53.75 -35.60
CA MET A 1 7.25 -53.71 -35.30
C MET A 1 7.62 -52.25 -35.23
N LEU A 2 7.44 -51.68 -34.06
CA LEU A 2 8.40 -51.67 -32.95
C LEU A 2 9.35 -50.47 -33.11
N GLU A 3 9.22 -49.57 -32.13
CA GLU A 3 10.28 -48.79 -31.51
C GLU A 3 10.83 -47.56 -32.26
N ASP A 4 10.35 -46.42 -31.71
CA ASP A 4 11.17 -45.26 -31.33
C ASP A 4 11.29 -44.06 -32.28
N TYR A 5 10.15 -43.71 -32.88
CA TYR A 5 9.75 -42.32 -33.09
C TYR A 5 8.98 -41.77 -31.86
N VAL A 6 9.62 -41.66 -30.69
CA VAL A 6 9.07 -40.91 -29.55
C VAL A 6 10.20 -40.30 -28.70
N LEU A 7 10.76 -39.15 -29.12
CA LEU A 7 11.18 -38.11 -28.17
C LEU A 7 11.42 -36.72 -28.83
N MET A 8 10.58 -36.33 -29.79
CA MET A 8 10.36 -34.91 -30.09
C MET A 8 8.92 -34.56 -29.69
N MET A 9 8.78 -34.18 -28.42
CA MET A 9 7.67 -33.47 -27.75
C MET A 9 7.25 -34.17 -26.45
N LYS A 10 7.83 -33.73 -25.32
CA LYS A 10 7.13 -33.27 -24.10
C LYS A 10 8.08 -33.27 -22.89
N LEU A 11 7.82 -32.31 -21.99
CA LEU A 11 8.34 -32.14 -20.61
C LEU A 11 9.71 -31.45 -20.57
N ARG A 12 9.82 -30.13 -20.31
CA ARG A 12 9.19 -29.33 -19.25
C ARG A 12 9.24 -30.06 -17.90
N ASN A 13 10.24 -29.65 -17.11
CA ASN A 13 10.51 -29.91 -15.70
C ASN A 13 11.06 -31.31 -15.37
N PHE A 14 12.35 -31.40 -15.03
CA PHE A 14 12.79 -31.57 -13.63
C PHE A 14 14.33 -31.54 -13.49
N ASN A 15 14.77 -30.86 -12.44
CA ASN A 15 16.16 -30.70 -12.00
C ASN A 15 16.83 -32.01 -11.54
N LYS A 16 18.18 -32.00 -11.59
CA LYS A 16 19.19 -32.85 -10.89
C LYS A 16 19.53 -34.22 -11.51
N PHE A 17 20.76 -34.39 -12.04
CA PHE A 17 21.70 -35.47 -11.66
C PHE A 17 23.06 -35.38 -12.41
N LEU A 18 24.18 -35.59 -11.67
CA LEU A 18 25.59 -35.90 -12.05
C LEU A 18 26.40 -34.86 -12.87
N ILE A 19 27.56 -34.33 -12.45
CA ILE A 19 28.86 -34.87 -11.93
C ILE A 19 29.75 -35.55 -13.00
N GLY A 20 31.00 -35.06 -13.08
CA GLY A 20 32.20 -35.74 -13.63
C GLY A 20 32.52 -35.34 -15.07
N LEU A 21 33.73 -34.94 -15.49
CA LEU A 21 35.11 -35.09 -15.04
C LEU A 21 35.87 -33.79 -15.46
N VAL A 22 36.93 -33.32 -14.79
CA VAL A 22 38.32 -33.76 -14.98
C VAL A 22 39.11 -33.68 -13.67
N VAL A 23 39.95 -34.69 -13.46
CA VAL A 23 40.75 -35.00 -12.27
C VAL A 23 42.22 -35.02 -12.68
N ILE A 24 43.10 -34.71 -11.71
CA ILE A 24 44.55 -35.00 -11.59
C ILE A 24 45.46 -34.14 -12.50
N SER A 25 46.47 -33.41 -12.02
CA SER A 25 47.52 -33.68 -11.01
C SER A 25 48.15 -32.31 -10.64
N GLY A 26 48.72 -32.02 -9.47
CA GLY A 26 49.06 -32.76 -8.25
C GLY A 26 50.01 -31.85 -7.45
N GLY A 27 49.84 -31.78 -6.12
CA GLY A 27 50.79 -31.10 -5.23
C GLY A 27 50.17 -30.42 -4.00
N LEU A 28 49.98 -31.19 -2.93
CA LEU A 28 49.59 -30.71 -1.59
C LEU A 28 50.65 -29.75 -1.00
N THR A 29 50.21 -28.62 -0.43
CA THR A 29 50.39 -28.30 1.00
C THR A 29 49.27 -27.34 1.43
N GLY A 30 48.62 -27.65 2.55
CA GLY A 30 47.29 -27.15 2.90
C GLY A 30 47.18 -25.68 3.31
N THR A 31 46.02 -25.11 3.02
CA THR A 31 45.40 -24.03 3.81
C THR A 31 43.89 -24.08 3.57
N VAL A 32 43.13 -23.99 4.66
CA VAL A 32 41.66 -24.02 4.68
C VAL A 32 41.12 -22.83 3.89
N LEU A 33 40.41 -23.07 2.79
CA LEU A 33 39.63 -22.07 2.06
C LEU A 33 38.15 -22.32 2.33
N SER A 34 37.52 -21.43 3.10
CA SER A 34 36.08 -21.24 3.12
C SER A 34 35.67 -20.43 1.88
N ASN A 35 34.81 -21.03 1.05
CA ASN A 35 34.32 -20.51 -0.23
C ASN A 35 33.84 -19.04 -0.19
N SER A 36 34.56 -18.17 -0.87
CA SER A 36 34.05 -16.95 -1.48
C SER A 36 33.58 -17.27 -2.91
N ASN A 37 32.33 -16.93 -3.23
CA ASN A 37 31.81 -17.08 -4.59
C ASN A 37 32.41 -16.02 -5.51
N ILE A 38 33.20 -16.51 -6.45
CA ILE A 38 33.74 -15.84 -7.62
C ILE A 38 32.58 -15.46 -8.54
N HIS A 39 32.35 -14.17 -8.77
CA HIS A 39 31.73 -13.70 -10.01
C HIS A 39 32.83 -13.49 -11.05
N SER A 40 32.66 -14.16 -12.19
CA SER A 40 33.46 -14.03 -13.40
C SER A 40 33.64 -12.56 -13.79
N GLY A 41 34.87 -12.08 -13.68
CA GLY A 41 35.26 -10.72 -14.04
C GLY A 41 35.26 -10.49 -15.55
N LEU A 42 34.24 -9.76 -16.03
CA LEU A 42 34.53 -8.58 -16.84
C LEU A 42 34.63 -7.42 -15.86
N ALA A 43 35.85 -7.12 -15.42
CA ALA A 43 36.16 -5.84 -14.80
C ALA A 43 35.97 -4.77 -15.87
N VAL A 44 34.77 -4.19 -15.95
CA VAL A 44 34.63 -2.84 -16.48
C VAL A 44 35.55 -2.01 -15.58
N LYS A 45 36.66 -1.52 -16.12
CA LYS A 45 37.46 -0.50 -15.43
C LYS A 45 36.49 0.61 -15.03
N ASN A 46 36.17 0.68 -13.74
CA ASN A 46 35.45 1.80 -13.17
C ASN A 46 36.14 3.07 -13.66
N GLN A 47 35.36 4.08 -14.07
CA GLN A 47 35.91 5.42 -14.20
C GLN A 47 36.64 5.71 -12.90
N THR A 48 37.96 5.82 -13.00
CA THR A 48 38.81 6.18 -11.88
C THR A 48 38.31 7.50 -11.33
N THR A 49 38.29 7.61 -10.00
CA THR A 49 38.01 8.78 -9.17
C THR A 49 38.85 10.04 -9.49
N SER A 50 39.57 10.07 -10.62
CA SER A 50 40.58 11.06 -10.97
C SER A 50 40.04 12.46 -11.28
N ASP A 51 38.73 12.60 -11.54
CA ASP A 51 38.17 13.86 -12.08
C ASP A 51 37.28 14.61 -11.08
N ILE A 52 37.10 14.10 -9.86
CA ILE A 52 36.29 14.76 -8.83
C ILE A 52 37.22 15.42 -7.81
N SER A 53 37.18 16.75 -7.78
CA SER A 53 37.70 17.52 -6.64
C SER A 53 36.68 17.58 -5.52
N TRP A 54 37.15 17.57 -4.27
CA TRP A 54 36.30 17.57 -3.09
C TRP A 54 36.48 18.84 -2.26
N ASN A 55 35.41 19.27 -1.62
CA ASN A 55 35.41 20.19 -0.50
C ASN A 55 35.31 19.38 0.80
N ILE A 56 36.06 19.80 1.83
CA ILE A 56 35.98 19.22 3.17
C ILE A 56 35.93 20.33 4.21
N THR A 57 34.97 20.25 5.13
CA THR A 57 34.83 21.18 6.25
C THR A 57 35.86 20.88 7.35
N GLU A 58 35.98 21.76 8.34
CA GLU A 58 36.89 21.54 9.49
C GLU A 58 36.51 20.30 10.32
N ASP A 59 35.22 20.00 10.42
CA ASP A 59 34.66 18.84 11.12
C ASP A 59 34.67 17.55 10.28
N GLY A 60 35.20 17.59 9.05
CA GLY A 60 35.42 16.40 8.21
C GLY A 60 34.24 16.01 7.32
N LEU A 61 33.27 16.91 7.08
CA LEU A 61 32.16 16.67 6.17
C LEU A 61 32.58 16.89 4.73
N ILE A 62 32.42 15.86 3.90
CA ILE A 62 32.86 15.87 2.50
C ILE A 62 31.71 16.17 1.54
N SER A 63 32.01 16.89 0.46
CA SER A 63 31.13 17.10 -0.69
C SER A 63 31.92 17.28 -1.99
N PRO A 64 31.39 16.91 -3.16
CA PRO A 64 32.02 17.23 -4.43
C PRO A 64 32.08 18.75 -4.63
N ALA A 65 33.22 19.27 -5.10
CA ALA A 65 33.39 20.68 -5.41
C ALA A 65 32.56 21.11 -6.63
N ASP A 66 32.35 20.20 -7.57
CA ASP A 66 31.49 20.40 -8.75
C ASP A 66 30.60 19.16 -8.97
N LYS A 67 29.31 19.30 -8.65
CA LYS A 67 28.30 18.24 -8.84
C LYS A 67 28.13 17.82 -10.30
N SER A 68 28.44 18.68 -11.27
CA SER A 68 28.32 18.36 -12.70
C SER A 68 29.32 17.29 -13.16
N LYS A 69 30.39 17.10 -12.38
CA LYS A 69 31.41 16.05 -12.61
C LYS A 69 31.05 14.72 -11.97
N VAL A 70 30.02 14.67 -11.11
CA VAL A 70 29.60 13.43 -10.44
C VAL A 70 28.82 12.56 -11.42
N SER A 71 29.47 11.51 -11.91
CA SER A 71 28.90 10.55 -12.87
C SER A 71 29.48 9.16 -12.65
N GLY A 72 28.68 8.12 -12.88
CA GLY A 72 29.14 6.74 -12.78
C GLY A 72 29.34 6.26 -11.34
N ALA A 73 30.37 5.46 -11.12
CA ALA A 73 30.70 4.88 -9.82
C ALA A 73 31.69 5.79 -9.08
N ILE A 74 31.37 6.17 -7.83
CA ILE A 74 32.19 7.07 -7.02
C ILE A 74 32.65 6.37 -5.74
N GLU A 75 33.93 6.52 -5.41
CA GLU A 75 34.47 6.14 -4.11
C GLU A 75 34.82 7.43 -3.34
N ILE A 76 34.24 7.59 -2.14
CA ILE A 76 34.55 8.73 -1.28
C ILE A 76 35.91 8.47 -0.61
N PRO A 77 36.88 9.38 -0.69
CA PRO A 77 38.18 9.20 -0.05
C PRO A 77 38.03 9.15 1.48
N SER A 78 38.87 8.38 2.17
CA SER A 78 38.87 8.34 3.66
C SER A 78 39.55 9.55 4.29
N VAL A 79 40.39 10.26 3.52
CA VAL A 79 41.10 11.48 3.91
C VAL A 79 41.12 12.42 2.72
N TRP A 80 40.85 13.71 2.93
CA TRP A 80 41.01 14.74 1.91
C TRP A 80 41.65 15.99 2.52
N ASP A 81 42.62 16.58 1.82
CA ASP A 81 43.36 17.77 2.30
C ASP A 81 43.91 17.61 3.74
N GLY A 82 44.49 16.43 4.03
CA GLY A 82 45.04 16.09 5.35
C GLY A 82 44.00 15.87 6.46
N LYS A 83 42.71 15.99 6.18
CA LYS A 83 41.62 15.82 7.15
C LYS A 83 40.89 14.49 6.96
N PRO A 84 40.57 13.76 8.05
CA PRO A 84 39.77 12.56 7.97
C PRO A 84 38.34 12.88 7.50
N VAL A 85 37.79 12.04 6.64
CA VAL A 85 36.39 12.13 6.21
C VAL A 85 35.51 11.43 7.24
N THR A 86 34.74 12.23 7.99
CA THR A 86 33.93 11.81 9.13
C THR A 86 32.43 11.85 8.83
N GLY A 87 32.02 12.49 7.73
CA GLY A 87 30.61 12.59 7.35
C GLY A 87 30.42 13.04 5.91
N ILE A 88 29.21 12.83 5.39
CA ILE A 88 28.79 13.38 4.09
C ILE A 88 27.96 14.63 4.35
N ALA A 89 28.37 15.76 3.77
CA ALA A 89 27.74 17.04 4.02
C ALA A 89 26.27 17.10 3.57
N ASN A 90 25.52 18.06 4.11
CA ASN A 90 24.15 18.35 3.68
C ASN A 90 24.11 18.66 2.17
N SER A 91 23.14 18.06 1.47
CA SER A 91 22.97 18.19 0.01
C SER A 91 24.23 17.88 -0.81
N ALA A 92 25.22 17.14 -0.29
CA ALA A 92 26.52 16.94 -0.95
C ALA A 92 26.40 16.44 -2.40
N PHE A 93 25.54 15.47 -2.64
CA PHE A 93 25.26 14.86 -3.94
C PHE A 93 23.85 15.17 -4.45
N GLU A 94 23.12 16.12 -3.85
CA GLU A 94 21.76 16.44 -4.29
C GLU A 94 21.71 16.74 -5.80
N LYS A 95 20.79 16.07 -6.51
CA LYS A 95 20.56 16.12 -7.96
C LYS A 95 21.72 15.63 -8.83
N CYS A 96 22.65 14.83 -8.29
CA CYS A 96 23.66 14.13 -9.09
C CYS A 96 23.03 12.97 -9.87
N LYS A 97 22.23 13.29 -10.90
CA LYS A 97 21.41 12.33 -11.66
C LYS A 97 22.20 11.29 -12.44
N SER A 98 23.50 11.50 -12.64
CA SER A 98 24.40 10.56 -13.32
C SER A 98 25.19 9.65 -12.36
N LEU A 99 25.09 9.88 -11.05
CA LEU A 99 25.67 9.00 -10.02
C LEU A 99 24.99 7.63 -10.08
N LYS A 100 25.76 6.56 -10.24
CA LYS A 100 25.27 5.18 -10.35
C LYS A 100 25.52 4.36 -9.08
N THR A 101 26.71 4.46 -8.51
CA THR A 101 27.06 3.77 -7.25
C THR A 101 27.92 4.68 -6.40
N ILE A 102 27.86 4.50 -5.08
CA ILE A 102 28.77 5.20 -4.18
C ILE A 102 29.29 4.28 -3.08
N ASP A 103 30.60 4.32 -2.87
CA ASP A 103 31.31 3.58 -1.83
C ASP A 103 31.72 4.55 -0.70
N ILE A 104 31.25 4.27 0.51
CA ILE A 104 31.41 5.12 1.69
C ILE A 104 32.47 4.52 2.63
N PRO A 105 33.55 5.26 2.97
CA PRO A 105 34.64 4.76 3.80
C PRO A 105 34.20 4.57 5.26
N SER A 106 34.92 3.71 5.98
CA SER A 106 34.52 3.25 7.32
C SER A 106 34.50 4.36 8.38
N GLY A 107 35.28 5.43 8.20
CA GLY A 107 35.33 6.58 9.09
C GLY A 107 34.11 7.50 9.04
N VAL A 108 33.21 7.34 8.06
CA VAL A 108 31.99 8.15 7.95
C VAL A 108 31.00 7.76 9.05
N THR A 109 30.64 8.73 9.88
CA THR A 109 29.74 8.60 11.03
C THR A 109 28.34 9.14 10.76
N SER A 110 28.17 10.01 9.76
CA SER A 110 26.88 10.63 9.42
C SER A 110 26.69 10.87 7.92
N ILE A 111 25.44 10.75 7.47
CA ILE A 111 24.99 11.19 6.14
C ILE A 111 24.04 12.37 6.33
N GLY A 112 24.42 13.53 5.79
CA GLY A 112 23.73 14.80 5.96
C GLY A 112 22.34 14.88 5.34
N VAL A 113 21.62 15.94 5.72
CA VAL A 113 20.27 16.24 5.25
C VAL A 113 20.28 16.38 3.73
N TYR A 114 19.38 15.67 3.05
CA TYR A 114 19.26 15.65 1.58
C TYR A 114 20.54 15.28 0.82
N ALA A 115 21.51 14.61 1.47
CA ALA A 115 22.83 14.34 0.89
C ALA A 115 22.78 13.73 -0.53
N PHE A 116 21.87 12.80 -0.80
CA PHE A 116 21.67 12.15 -2.10
C PHE A 116 20.30 12.45 -2.73
N ARG A 117 19.60 13.49 -2.27
CA ARG A 117 18.26 13.81 -2.77
C ARG A 117 18.24 13.93 -4.30
N HIS A 118 17.27 13.30 -4.98
CA HIS A 118 17.14 13.26 -6.44
C HIS A 118 18.35 12.67 -7.20
N CYS A 119 19.14 11.79 -6.59
CA CYS A 119 20.11 10.95 -7.32
C CYS A 119 19.38 9.81 -8.06
N SER A 120 18.58 10.15 -9.07
CA SER A 120 17.63 9.24 -9.70
C SER A 120 18.25 8.02 -10.39
N SER A 121 19.56 8.02 -10.69
CA SER A 121 20.28 6.88 -11.26
C SER A 121 21.11 6.10 -10.24
N LEU A 122 21.11 6.47 -8.96
CA LEU A 122 21.86 5.77 -7.92
C LEU A 122 21.22 4.40 -7.69
N VAL A 123 21.95 3.34 -8.00
CA VAL A 123 21.48 1.95 -7.94
C VAL A 123 21.83 1.29 -6.60
N SER A 124 22.99 1.60 -6.05
CA SER A 124 23.48 1.02 -4.79
C SER A 124 24.40 1.96 -4.03
N VAL A 125 24.36 1.82 -2.70
CA VAL A 125 25.28 2.46 -1.75
C VAL A 125 25.99 1.35 -1.00
N THR A 126 27.33 1.39 -0.98
CA THR A 126 28.12 0.42 -0.23
C THR A 126 28.85 1.12 0.93
N PHE A 127 29.04 0.39 2.02
CA PHE A 127 29.77 0.84 3.19
C PHE A 127 30.97 -0.07 3.37
N ALA A 128 32.14 0.51 3.60
CA ALA A 128 33.34 -0.25 3.92
C ALA A 128 33.16 -1.09 5.20
N GLU A 129 33.89 -2.22 5.29
CA GLU A 129 33.90 -3.07 6.47
C GLU A 129 34.28 -2.27 7.72
N GLY A 130 33.60 -2.55 8.84
CA GLY A 130 33.79 -1.78 10.09
C GLY A 130 33.24 -0.36 10.03
N SER A 131 32.26 -0.09 9.16
CA SER A 131 31.57 1.21 9.08
C SER A 131 31.14 1.73 10.46
N GLN A 132 31.45 3.00 10.73
CA GLN A 132 31.09 3.72 11.95
C GLN A 132 29.83 4.57 11.78
N LEU A 133 29.02 4.33 10.74
CA LEU A 133 27.85 5.15 10.46
C LEU A 133 26.83 5.06 11.60
N THR A 134 26.47 6.20 12.17
CA THR A 134 25.52 6.29 13.30
C THR A 134 24.18 6.90 12.91
N SER A 135 24.15 7.76 11.88
CA SER A 135 22.93 8.48 11.50
C SER A 135 22.80 8.69 9.99
N ILE A 136 21.56 8.53 9.52
CA ILE A 136 21.12 8.90 8.18
C ILE A 136 20.08 10.02 8.34
N ALA A 137 20.40 11.23 7.92
CA ALA A 137 19.57 12.40 8.20
C ALA A 137 18.32 12.50 7.30
N ILE A 138 17.55 13.57 7.54
CA ILE A 138 16.28 13.86 6.86
C ILE A 138 16.47 13.88 5.34
N GLY A 139 15.65 13.10 4.64
CA GLY A 139 15.60 13.03 3.18
C GLY A 139 16.92 12.64 2.51
N ALA A 140 17.84 12.00 3.23
CA ALA A 140 19.17 11.68 2.72
C ALA A 140 19.15 10.99 1.35
N PHE A 141 18.20 10.08 1.09
CA PHE A 141 18.01 9.38 -0.18
C PHE A 141 16.66 9.68 -0.83
N PHE A 142 16.03 10.81 -0.51
CA PHE A 142 14.75 11.23 -1.10
C PHE A 142 14.82 11.18 -2.63
N ASP A 143 13.90 10.48 -3.29
CA ASP A 143 13.81 10.28 -4.74
C ASP A 143 15.11 9.76 -5.38
N CYS A 144 15.78 8.82 -4.70
CA CYS A 144 16.74 7.92 -5.33
C CYS A 144 16.00 6.78 -6.02
N SER A 145 15.19 7.09 -7.04
CA SER A 145 14.22 6.17 -7.64
C SER A 145 14.80 4.90 -8.26
N SER A 146 16.09 4.86 -8.61
CA SER A 146 16.78 3.65 -9.08
C SER A 146 17.44 2.80 -7.97
N LEU A 147 17.41 3.24 -6.71
CA LEU A 147 18.09 2.56 -5.60
C LEU A 147 17.40 1.22 -5.34
N LYS A 148 18.09 0.10 -5.60
CA LYS A 148 17.49 -1.24 -5.51
C LYS A 148 17.63 -1.88 -4.14
N THR A 149 18.78 -1.65 -3.51
CA THR A 149 19.17 -2.23 -2.22
C THR A 149 20.13 -1.28 -1.51
N ILE A 150 20.04 -1.22 -0.18
CA ILE A 150 21.01 -0.57 0.69
C ILE A 150 21.17 -1.41 1.96
N ASN A 151 22.40 -1.78 2.28
CA ASN A 151 22.73 -2.51 3.49
C ASN A 151 23.13 -1.50 4.57
N ILE A 152 22.15 -1.02 5.34
CA ILE A 152 22.41 -0.06 6.42
C ILE A 152 23.28 -0.73 7.50
N PRO A 153 24.43 -0.15 7.89
CA PRO A 153 25.28 -0.69 8.95
C PRO A 153 24.54 -0.84 10.28
N ASN A 154 24.85 -1.90 11.04
CA ASN A 154 24.21 -2.17 12.34
C ASN A 154 24.48 -1.08 13.41
N SER A 155 25.49 -0.24 13.21
CA SER A 155 25.83 0.91 14.06
C SER A 155 24.85 2.07 13.95
N VAL A 156 23.99 2.11 12.92
CA VAL A 156 23.05 3.21 12.71
C VAL A 156 21.93 3.18 13.75
N THR A 157 21.84 4.24 14.55
CA THR A 157 20.83 4.39 15.61
C THR A 157 19.64 5.24 15.18
N SER A 158 19.78 6.01 14.09
CA SER A 158 18.73 6.93 13.62
C SER A 158 18.64 7.02 12.09
N ILE A 159 17.41 6.98 11.60
CA ILE A 159 17.04 7.19 10.19
C ILE A 159 16.00 8.31 10.17
N GLY A 160 16.31 9.40 9.48
CA GLY A 160 15.51 10.62 9.50
C GLY A 160 14.16 10.52 8.75
N TYR A 161 13.36 11.57 8.93
CA TYR A 161 12.14 11.80 8.16
C TYR A 161 12.40 11.73 6.66
N ASN A 162 11.51 11.06 5.93
CA ASN A 162 11.55 10.96 4.47
C ASN A 162 12.86 10.39 3.89
N ALA A 163 13.70 9.72 4.71
CA ALA A 163 15.07 9.37 4.31
C ALA A 163 15.13 8.53 3.02
N PHE A 164 14.15 7.66 2.78
CA PHE A 164 14.03 6.83 1.57
C PHE A 164 12.71 7.09 0.83
N TRP A 165 12.10 8.27 1.00
CA TRP A 165 10.88 8.63 0.27
C TRP A 165 11.13 8.52 -1.25
N ASP A 166 10.22 7.89 -1.99
CA ASP A 166 10.23 7.65 -3.45
C ASP A 166 11.50 6.94 -3.95
N CYS A 167 12.13 6.11 -3.11
CA CYS A 167 13.07 5.08 -3.57
C CYS A 167 12.29 3.92 -4.24
N SER A 168 11.61 4.21 -5.35
CA SER A 168 10.59 3.34 -5.95
C SER A 168 11.10 1.98 -6.43
N SER A 169 12.40 1.84 -6.75
CA SER A 169 13.03 0.56 -7.09
C SER A 169 13.53 -0.24 -5.89
N LEU A 170 13.40 0.26 -4.66
CA LEU A 170 13.93 -0.39 -3.45
C LEU A 170 13.12 -1.66 -3.16
N THR A 171 13.75 -2.82 -3.31
CA THR A 171 13.08 -4.13 -3.18
C THR A 171 13.14 -4.70 -1.77
N SER A 172 14.21 -4.38 -1.04
CA SER A 172 14.46 -4.81 0.33
C SER A 172 15.34 -3.80 1.05
N ILE A 173 15.09 -3.61 2.34
CA ILE A 173 15.96 -2.85 3.23
C ILE A 173 15.95 -3.49 4.61
N ASN A 174 17.13 -3.60 5.23
CA ASN A 174 17.25 -4.04 6.61
C ASN A 174 17.33 -2.82 7.53
N ILE A 175 16.40 -2.71 8.47
CA ILE A 175 16.47 -1.70 9.52
C ILE A 175 17.33 -2.29 10.66
N PRO A 176 18.40 -1.60 11.11
CA PRO A 176 19.21 -2.06 12.23
C PRO A 176 18.44 -2.21 13.55
N ASN A 177 18.82 -3.20 14.36
CA ASN A 177 18.24 -3.45 15.70
C ASN A 177 18.51 -2.34 16.72
N SER A 178 19.34 -1.35 16.39
CA SER A 178 19.61 -0.17 17.20
C SER A 178 18.63 0.98 16.92
N VAL A 179 17.85 0.90 15.84
CA VAL A 179 16.82 1.90 15.50
C VAL A 179 15.58 1.68 16.36
N THR A 180 15.11 2.75 17.00
CA THR A 180 13.96 2.73 17.93
C THR A 180 12.67 3.34 17.35
N PHE A 181 12.78 4.06 16.23
CA PHE A 181 11.66 4.71 15.56
C PHE A 181 11.80 4.60 14.04
N ILE A 182 10.69 4.29 13.36
CA ILE A 182 10.57 4.54 11.91
C ILE A 182 9.87 5.88 11.77
N SER A 183 10.59 6.92 11.33
CA SER A 183 10.04 8.27 11.21
C SER A 183 8.94 8.39 10.16
N SER A 184 8.22 9.51 10.20
CA SER A 184 7.16 9.76 9.22
C SER A 184 7.72 9.77 7.80
N TYR A 185 6.97 9.14 6.90
CA TYR A 185 7.26 8.97 5.47
C TYR A 185 8.64 8.38 5.12
N THR A 186 9.34 7.72 6.04
CA THR A 186 10.69 7.19 5.80
C THR A 186 10.78 6.32 4.55
N PHE A 187 9.79 5.46 4.27
CA PHE A 187 9.71 4.58 3.10
C PHE A 187 8.50 4.89 2.21
N LYS A 188 7.95 6.09 2.30
CA LYS A 188 6.81 6.46 1.44
C LYS A 188 7.20 6.31 -0.03
N GLY A 189 6.37 5.67 -0.85
CA GLY A 189 6.60 5.52 -2.28
C GLY A 189 7.69 4.51 -2.66
N CYS A 190 8.20 3.70 -1.73
CA CYS A 190 9.02 2.53 -2.02
C CYS A 190 8.16 1.41 -2.67
N SER A 191 7.64 1.67 -3.86
CA SER A 191 6.59 0.86 -4.50
C SER A 191 7.03 -0.56 -4.87
N SER A 192 8.34 -0.82 -5.00
CA SER A 192 8.89 -2.16 -5.23
C SER A 192 9.23 -2.93 -3.94
N LEU A 193 9.03 -2.35 -2.75
CA LEU A 193 9.38 -2.98 -1.48
C LEU A 193 8.42 -4.15 -1.19
N ILE A 194 8.92 -5.38 -1.28
CA ILE A 194 8.08 -6.60 -1.16
C ILE A 194 7.84 -6.98 0.29
N SER A 195 8.87 -6.82 1.12
CA SER A 195 8.87 -7.18 2.53
C SER A 195 9.81 -6.25 3.30
N ILE A 196 9.48 -5.99 4.56
CA ILE A 196 10.39 -5.31 5.48
C ILE A 196 10.33 -6.00 6.85
N ASN A 197 11.52 -6.20 7.43
CA ASN A 197 11.63 -6.64 8.81
C ASN A 197 11.64 -5.40 9.72
N ILE A 198 10.64 -5.25 10.58
CA ILE A 198 10.62 -4.22 11.62
C ILE A 198 11.28 -4.82 12.87
N PRO A 199 12.43 -4.31 13.32
CA PRO A 199 13.13 -4.83 14.50
C PRO A 199 12.31 -4.70 15.78
N SER A 200 12.55 -5.59 16.75
CA SER A 200 11.93 -5.56 18.09
C SER A 200 12.35 -4.36 18.94
N SER A 201 13.34 -3.58 18.51
CA SER A 201 13.72 -2.30 19.13
C SER A 201 12.79 -1.16 18.76
N VAL A 202 12.03 -1.29 17.65
CA VAL A 202 11.15 -0.22 17.17
C VAL A 202 9.93 -0.10 18.06
N THR A 203 9.72 1.09 18.61
CA THR A 203 8.59 1.40 19.49
C THR A 203 7.47 2.16 18.78
N SER A 204 7.77 2.80 17.65
CA SER A 204 6.76 3.50 16.86
C SER A 204 7.08 3.53 15.36
N ILE A 205 6.00 3.43 14.59
CA ILE A 205 5.94 3.63 13.15
C ILE A 205 5.25 4.98 12.91
N GLY A 206 5.94 5.90 12.23
CA GLY A 206 5.46 7.26 11.99
C GLY A 206 4.35 7.35 10.94
N ASP A 207 3.79 8.55 10.80
CA ASP A 207 2.72 8.83 9.84
C ASP A 207 3.21 8.58 8.42
N GLY A 208 2.39 7.87 7.63
CA GLY A 208 2.71 7.56 6.23
C GLY A 208 4.03 6.82 6.00
N ALA A 209 4.63 6.19 7.02
CA ALA A 209 5.97 5.59 6.94
C ALA A 209 6.17 4.64 5.75
N PHE A 210 5.13 3.87 5.41
CA PHE A 210 5.08 2.92 4.28
C PHE A 210 3.98 3.27 3.27
N ASN A 211 3.48 4.51 3.28
CA ASN A 211 2.42 4.91 2.33
C ASN A 211 2.90 4.69 0.88
N TRP A 212 2.05 4.14 0.00
CA TRP A 212 2.39 3.81 -1.39
C TRP A 212 3.48 2.72 -1.57
N CYS A 213 3.76 1.90 -0.56
CA CYS A 213 4.53 0.66 -0.73
C CYS A 213 3.67 -0.43 -1.39
N SER A 214 3.31 -0.25 -2.66
CA SER A 214 2.31 -1.06 -3.37
C SER A 214 2.67 -2.54 -3.51
N SER A 215 3.95 -2.91 -3.49
CA SER A 215 4.40 -4.31 -3.53
C SER A 215 4.48 -4.99 -2.16
N LEU A 216 4.28 -4.26 -1.05
CA LEU A 216 4.42 -4.80 0.30
C LEU A 216 3.32 -5.84 0.55
N ALA A 217 3.68 -7.12 0.56
CA ALA A 217 2.72 -8.22 0.58
C ALA A 217 2.34 -8.68 1.99
N SER A 218 3.27 -8.57 2.93
CA SER A 218 3.11 -8.98 4.31
C SER A 218 3.87 -8.03 5.23
N ILE A 219 3.35 -7.83 6.44
CA ILE A 219 4.04 -7.07 7.48
C ILE A 219 4.01 -7.78 8.83
N ASN A 220 5.15 -7.77 9.52
CA ASN A 220 5.25 -8.18 10.92
C ASN A 220 5.39 -6.95 11.80
N ILE A 221 4.44 -6.75 12.73
CA ILE A 221 4.44 -5.67 13.71
C ILE A 221 4.91 -6.25 15.05
N PRO A 222 6.13 -5.93 15.52
CA PRO A 222 6.67 -6.50 16.74
C PRO A 222 5.94 -6.00 17.98
N ASN A 223 6.08 -6.74 19.09
CA ASN A 223 5.37 -6.45 20.33
C ASN A 223 5.73 -5.11 20.99
N SER A 224 6.89 -4.58 20.65
CA SER A 224 7.44 -3.29 21.10
C SER A 224 6.72 -2.10 20.51
N VAL A 225 6.02 -2.26 19.38
CA VAL A 225 5.32 -1.15 18.70
C VAL A 225 4.09 -0.76 19.52
N THR A 226 4.15 0.46 20.07
CA THR A 226 3.09 1.07 20.88
C THR A 226 2.29 2.12 20.11
N ARG A 227 2.83 2.60 18.98
CA ARG A 227 2.19 3.61 18.12
C ARG A 227 2.42 3.35 16.64
N ILE A 228 1.32 3.23 15.90
CA ILE A 228 1.25 3.22 14.44
C ILE A 228 0.64 4.54 14.00
N GLY A 229 1.38 5.31 13.19
CA GLY A 229 0.96 6.62 12.71
C GLY A 229 -0.19 6.56 11.71
N THR A 230 -0.81 7.71 11.50
CA THR A 230 -1.90 7.88 10.53
C THR A 230 -1.40 7.52 9.14
N ASN A 231 -2.19 6.75 8.38
CA ASN A 231 -1.86 6.32 7.01
C ASN A 231 -0.52 5.58 6.87
N ALA A 232 0.05 5.03 7.95
CA ALA A 232 1.37 4.39 7.92
C ALA A 232 1.50 3.35 6.80
N PHE A 233 0.43 2.62 6.47
CA PHE A 233 0.39 1.59 5.43
C PHE A 233 -0.66 1.88 4.34
N ARG A 234 -1.06 3.15 4.19
CA ARG A 234 -2.06 3.55 3.20
C ARG A 234 -1.55 3.16 1.80
N ASP A 235 -2.41 2.57 0.98
CA ASP A 235 -2.14 2.17 -0.40
C ASP A 235 -1.02 1.12 -0.55
N CYS A 236 -0.80 0.28 0.47
CA CYS A 236 -0.04 -0.96 0.36
C CYS A 236 -0.89 -2.03 -0.36
N SER A 237 -1.08 -1.86 -1.67
CA SER A 237 -2.06 -2.60 -2.48
C SER A 237 -1.83 -4.12 -2.60
N SER A 238 -0.62 -4.61 -2.31
CA SER A 238 -0.33 -6.05 -2.28
C SER A 238 -0.50 -6.68 -0.90
N LEU A 239 -0.80 -5.89 0.15
CA LEU A 239 -0.85 -6.36 1.54
C LEU A 239 -1.98 -7.37 1.72
N LYS A 240 -1.62 -8.61 2.08
CA LYS A 240 -2.55 -9.73 2.28
C LYS A 240 -2.32 -10.49 3.58
N GLU A 241 -1.31 -10.10 4.35
CA GLU A 241 -0.98 -10.75 5.60
C GLU A 241 -0.45 -9.73 6.61
N ILE A 242 -1.00 -9.75 7.82
CA ILE A 242 -0.56 -8.93 8.93
C ILE A 242 -0.29 -9.85 10.11
N ASN A 243 0.94 -9.79 10.62
CA ASN A 243 1.38 -10.53 11.80
C ASN A 243 1.57 -9.57 12.97
N ILE A 244 0.88 -9.83 14.08
CA ILE A 244 0.88 -8.98 15.29
C ILE A 244 0.86 -9.80 16.58
N SER A 245 1.19 -11.10 16.50
CA SER A 245 1.22 -12.00 17.65
C SER A 245 2.04 -11.40 18.79
N GLU A 246 1.50 -11.45 20.00
CA GLU A 246 2.14 -10.95 21.24
C GLU A 246 2.28 -9.42 21.38
N ASN A 247 1.73 -8.60 20.47
CA ASN A 247 1.73 -7.16 20.66
C ASN A 247 0.80 -6.72 21.81
N ASN A 248 1.27 -5.85 22.70
CA ASN A 248 0.52 -5.42 23.89
C ASN A 248 -0.49 -4.28 23.63
N PHE A 249 -0.36 -3.58 22.51
CA PHE A 249 -1.11 -2.37 22.18
C PHE A 249 -2.11 -2.55 21.04
N TYR A 250 -1.86 -3.49 20.14
CA TYR A 250 -2.65 -3.73 18.95
C TYR A 250 -3.05 -5.19 18.84
N GLN A 251 -4.18 -5.43 18.16
CA GLN A 251 -4.68 -6.75 17.86
C GLN A 251 -5.18 -6.81 16.41
N LYS A 252 -4.95 -7.96 15.78
CA LYS A 252 -5.52 -8.31 14.48
C LYS A 252 -6.92 -8.87 14.73
N ILE A 253 -7.89 -8.34 14.01
CA ILE A 253 -9.25 -8.88 13.95
C ILE A 253 -9.38 -9.64 12.63
N PRO A 254 -9.28 -10.99 12.65
CA PRO A 254 -9.48 -11.78 11.45
C PRO A 254 -10.96 -11.79 11.06
N THR A 255 -11.24 -11.66 9.78
CA THR A 255 -12.56 -11.93 9.20
C THR A 255 -12.56 -13.35 8.64
N MET A 256 -13.53 -14.15 9.07
CA MET A 256 -13.61 -15.57 8.76
C MET A 256 -14.83 -15.88 7.89
N GLU A 257 -14.69 -16.81 6.95
CA GLU A 257 -15.78 -17.43 6.18
C GLU A 257 -15.43 -18.91 5.98
N ASP A 258 -16.39 -19.79 6.29
CA ASP A 258 -16.21 -21.25 6.29
C ASP A 258 -14.95 -21.75 7.05
N GLY A 259 -14.65 -21.09 8.18
CA GLY A 259 -13.49 -21.43 9.02
C GLY A 259 -12.14 -20.98 8.46
N LYS A 260 -12.10 -20.18 7.38
CA LYS A 260 -10.89 -19.64 6.79
C LYS A 260 -10.85 -18.12 6.93
N GLU A 261 -9.66 -17.58 7.17
CA GLU A 261 -9.45 -16.13 7.16
C GLU A 261 -9.52 -15.63 5.71
N ILE A 262 -10.41 -14.68 5.45
CA ILE A 262 -10.64 -14.05 4.14
C ILE A 262 -10.18 -12.59 4.08
N GLY A 263 -9.81 -12.05 5.23
CA GLY A 263 -9.42 -10.67 5.41
C GLY A 263 -9.14 -10.40 6.88
N ALA A 264 -8.60 -9.22 7.18
CA ALA A 264 -8.37 -8.78 8.54
C ALA A 264 -8.24 -7.27 8.61
N TYR A 265 -8.34 -6.73 9.82
CA TYR A 265 -7.99 -5.35 10.12
C TYR A 265 -7.32 -5.24 11.50
N VAL A 266 -6.65 -4.11 11.77
CA VAL A 266 -5.92 -3.89 13.04
C VAL A 266 -6.52 -2.75 13.85
N ILE A 267 -6.73 -3.00 15.15
CA ILE A 267 -7.19 -2.01 16.12
C ILE A 267 -6.30 -2.02 17.37
N ALA A 268 -6.27 -0.91 18.10
CA ALA A 268 -5.69 -0.90 19.44
C ALA A 268 -6.46 -1.85 20.38
N LYS A 269 -5.75 -2.57 21.24
CA LYS A 269 -6.34 -3.47 22.24
C LYS A 269 -7.25 -2.70 23.20
N GLY A 270 -8.41 -3.27 23.47
CA GLY A 270 -9.44 -2.65 24.29
C GLY A 270 -10.18 -1.49 23.62
N GLN A 271 -9.82 -1.13 22.39
CA GLN A 271 -10.54 -0.17 21.57
C GLN A 271 -11.43 -0.89 20.56
N ASP A 272 -12.42 -0.16 20.04
CA ASP A 272 -13.30 -0.59 18.96
C ASP A 272 -13.28 0.43 17.82
N LEU A 273 -14.02 0.16 16.74
CA LEU A 273 -14.08 1.02 15.56
C LEU A 273 -14.92 2.31 15.77
N SER A 274 -15.40 2.56 16.98
CA SER A 274 -16.03 3.84 17.38
C SER A 274 -15.04 4.85 17.93
N THR A 275 -13.74 4.51 17.95
CA THR A 275 -12.64 5.36 18.40
C THR A 275 -11.63 5.60 17.28
N SER A 276 -10.86 6.70 17.33
CA SER A 276 -9.81 6.99 16.33
C SER A 276 -8.53 6.13 16.48
N ALA A 277 -8.56 5.11 17.34
CA ALA A 277 -7.40 4.25 17.66
C ALA A 277 -7.20 3.08 16.69
N ILE A 278 -7.70 3.22 15.46
CA ILE A 278 -7.71 2.18 14.43
C ILE A 278 -6.45 2.35 13.58
N ALA A 279 -5.67 1.29 13.41
CA ALA A 279 -4.61 1.26 12.40
C ALA A 279 -5.23 0.90 11.05
N GLY A 280 -6.20 1.71 10.59
CA GLY A 280 -7.13 1.39 9.51
C GLY A 280 -6.51 0.90 8.22
N CYS A 281 -5.42 1.59 7.83
CA CYS A 281 -4.60 1.26 6.68
C CYS A 281 -3.96 -0.15 6.72
N LEU A 282 -4.04 -0.85 7.84
CA LEU A 282 -3.72 -2.27 8.00
C LEU A 282 -5.00 -3.11 7.94
N ALA A 283 -5.72 -3.01 6.83
CA ALA A 283 -6.86 -3.88 6.53
C ALA A 283 -6.77 -4.43 5.10
N TYR A 284 -7.18 -5.69 4.92
CA TYR A 284 -7.18 -6.36 3.61
C TYR A 284 -8.31 -7.37 3.48
N GLY A 285 -8.63 -7.71 2.23
CA GLY A 285 -9.58 -8.78 1.90
C GLY A 285 -11.03 -8.40 2.19
N LYS A 286 -11.89 -9.41 2.39
CA LYS A 286 -13.28 -9.17 2.80
C LYS A 286 -13.32 -8.97 4.30
N ILE A 287 -13.95 -7.88 4.75
CA ILE A 287 -14.08 -7.57 6.17
C ILE A 287 -15.55 -7.57 6.62
N ASN A 288 -15.78 -8.15 7.79
CA ASN A 288 -17.08 -8.12 8.46
C ASN A 288 -16.92 -7.25 9.70
N ILE A 289 -17.59 -6.09 9.70
CA ILE A 289 -17.47 -5.11 10.77
C ILE A 289 -18.54 -5.37 11.82
N GLU A 290 -18.08 -5.66 13.03
CA GLU A 290 -18.92 -5.84 14.21
C GLU A 290 -18.54 -4.82 15.28
N LEU A 291 -19.54 -4.09 15.79
CA LEU A 291 -19.36 -3.16 16.92
C LEU A 291 -19.92 -3.77 18.22
N PRO A 292 -19.28 -3.54 19.39
CA PRO A 292 -19.81 -3.95 20.68
C PRO A 292 -21.19 -3.36 21.00
N SER A 293 -21.89 -3.96 21.98
CA SER A 293 -23.18 -3.45 22.45
C SER A 293 -23.08 -1.98 22.88
N GLY A 294 -24.08 -1.18 22.51
CA GLY A 294 -24.12 0.27 22.79
C GLY A 294 -23.26 1.13 21.86
N LYS A 295 -22.50 0.53 20.93
CA LYS A 295 -21.74 1.23 19.90
C LYS A 295 -22.42 1.09 18.53
N SER A 296 -22.40 2.17 17.76
CA SER A 296 -23.17 2.25 16.52
C SER A 296 -22.50 3.06 15.40
N SER A 297 -21.30 3.61 15.61
CA SER A 297 -20.60 4.41 14.60
C SER A 297 -19.22 3.84 14.28
N ILE A 298 -18.90 3.80 12.99
CA ILE A 298 -17.52 3.70 12.48
C ILE A 298 -16.93 5.12 12.45
N THR A 299 -15.69 5.31 12.89
CA THR A 299 -15.06 6.64 12.93
C THR A 299 -14.52 7.11 11.58
N ASP A 300 -14.15 8.39 11.54
CA ASP A 300 -13.50 9.01 10.40
C ASP A 300 -12.17 8.31 10.07
N ASN A 301 -11.87 8.17 8.77
CA ASN A 301 -10.67 7.55 8.19
C ASN A 301 -10.42 6.09 8.61
N ALA A 302 -11.40 5.40 9.22
CA ALA A 302 -11.24 4.10 9.86
C ALA A 302 -10.57 3.03 9.00
N PHE A 303 -10.75 3.05 7.69
CA PHE A 303 -10.17 2.11 6.73
C PHE A 303 -9.65 2.84 5.46
N MET A 304 -9.32 4.13 5.58
CA MET A 304 -8.85 4.91 4.44
C MET A 304 -7.59 4.30 3.80
N GLY A 305 -7.63 4.08 2.48
CA GLY A 305 -6.55 3.53 1.66
C GLY A 305 -6.18 2.09 1.99
N SER A 306 -7.13 1.31 2.48
CA SER A 306 -6.93 -0.10 2.82
C SER A 306 -7.12 -1.02 1.61
N ASN A 307 -6.59 -2.24 1.70
CA ASN A 307 -6.68 -3.25 0.66
C ASN A 307 -7.96 -4.10 0.76
N ILE A 308 -9.06 -3.47 1.18
CA ILE A 308 -10.34 -4.16 1.41
C ILE A 308 -11.03 -4.40 0.07
N THR A 309 -11.58 -5.61 -0.10
CA THR A 309 -12.29 -6.01 -1.33
C THR A 309 -13.81 -5.97 -1.18
N GLU A 310 -14.31 -6.20 0.04
CA GLU A 310 -15.74 -6.23 0.37
C GLU A 310 -15.93 -5.88 1.84
N VAL A 311 -17.04 -5.20 2.17
CA VAL A 311 -17.40 -4.84 3.55
C VAL A 311 -18.82 -5.32 3.86
N SER A 312 -18.98 -6.00 4.98
CA SER A 312 -20.28 -6.28 5.61
C SER A 312 -20.39 -5.57 6.96
N PHE A 313 -21.62 -5.22 7.36
CA PHE A 313 -21.89 -4.43 8.55
C PHE A 313 -22.85 -5.17 9.51
N SER A 314 -22.57 -5.15 10.80
CA SER A 314 -23.51 -5.62 11.83
C SER A 314 -24.72 -4.68 11.97
N LYS A 315 -25.86 -5.22 12.38
CA LYS A 315 -27.17 -4.50 12.44
C LYS A 315 -27.20 -3.30 13.40
N ASN A 316 -26.28 -3.22 14.35
CA ASN A 316 -26.20 -2.09 15.28
C ASN A 316 -25.44 -0.88 14.73
N ILE A 317 -24.82 -0.99 13.55
CA ILE A 317 -24.12 0.14 12.92
C ILE A 317 -25.15 1.04 12.25
N ILE A 318 -25.16 2.30 12.66
CA ILE A 318 -26.08 3.34 12.16
C ILE A 318 -25.36 4.48 11.44
N SER A 319 -24.04 4.62 11.63
CA SER A 319 -23.25 5.68 11.02
C SER A 319 -21.86 5.27 10.58
N ILE A 320 -21.43 5.84 9.45
CA ILE A 320 -20.09 5.73 8.88
C ILE A 320 -19.44 7.11 8.91
N GLY A 321 -18.20 7.20 9.40
CA GLY A 321 -17.45 8.45 9.47
C GLY A 321 -16.94 8.98 8.12
N HIS A 322 -16.39 10.20 8.14
CA HIS A 322 -15.77 10.84 6.97
C HIS A 322 -14.56 10.03 6.49
N ASN A 323 -14.39 9.87 5.17
CA ASN A 323 -13.31 9.10 4.55
C ASN A 323 -13.17 7.64 5.04
N ALA A 324 -14.16 7.09 5.75
CA ALA A 324 -14.01 5.82 6.47
C ALA A 324 -13.53 4.67 5.57
N PHE A 325 -13.91 4.64 4.29
CA PHE A 325 -13.45 3.68 3.29
C PHE A 325 -12.93 4.38 2.03
N SER A 326 -12.48 5.63 2.13
CA SER A 326 -11.91 6.38 1.01
C SER A 326 -10.63 5.72 0.50
N ASN A 327 -10.42 5.71 -0.81
CA ASN A 327 -9.23 5.16 -1.47
C ASN A 327 -8.99 3.65 -1.25
N CYS A 328 -10.02 2.89 -0.89
CA CYS A 328 -10.04 1.44 -0.96
C CYS A 328 -10.04 0.98 -2.41
N MET A 329 -8.86 0.98 -3.05
CA MET A 329 -8.69 0.72 -4.48
C MET A 329 -9.24 -0.64 -4.96
N PHE A 330 -9.50 -1.59 -4.06
CA PHE A 330 -10.00 -2.93 -4.40
C PHE A 330 -11.47 -3.16 -4.04
N LEU A 331 -12.12 -2.17 -3.41
CA LEU A 331 -13.54 -2.25 -3.07
C LEU A 331 -14.36 -2.05 -4.35
N THR A 332 -15.03 -3.11 -4.83
CA THR A 332 -15.80 -3.05 -6.08
C THR A 332 -17.29 -2.83 -5.86
N THR A 333 -17.79 -3.24 -4.70
CA THR A 333 -19.22 -3.19 -4.37
C THR A 333 -19.39 -2.90 -2.89
N ILE A 334 -20.37 -2.08 -2.57
CA ILE A 334 -20.76 -1.81 -1.18
C ILE A 334 -22.27 -1.98 -1.02
N ASN A 335 -22.66 -2.71 0.02
CA ASN A 335 -24.05 -2.91 0.41
C ASN A 335 -24.31 -2.14 1.70
N ILE A 336 -25.04 -1.03 1.61
CA ILE A 336 -25.44 -0.22 2.77
C ILE A 336 -26.76 -0.77 3.31
N PRO A 337 -26.79 -1.35 4.53
CA PRO A 337 -28.02 -1.86 5.14
C PRO A 337 -28.97 -0.73 5.55
N ASP A 338 -30.22 -1.08 5.82
CA ASP A 338 -31.26 -0.14 6.27
C ASP A 338 -30.95 0.55 7.60
N THR A 339 -30.04 -0.01 8.40
CA THR A 339 -29.62 0.52 9.69
C THR A 339 -28.72 1.74 9.56
N ILE A 340 -27.98 1.89 8.46
CA ILE A 340 -27.02 2.97 8.26
C ILE A 340 -27.73 4.18 7.67
N LEU A 341 -28.00 5.18 8.51
CA LEU A 341 -28.74 6.39 8.16
C LEU A 341 -27.83 7.61 7.95
N ASN A 342 -26.59 7.54 8.42
CA ASN A 342 -25.62 8.63 8.32
C ASN A 342 -24.32 8.13 7.70
N ILE A 343 -23.92 8.69 6.56
CA ILE A 343 -22.67 8.35 5.89
C ILE A 343 -21.84 9.62 5.77
N GLY A 344 -20.65 9.63 6.34
CA GLY A 344 -19.77 10.80 6.32
C GLY A 344 -19.33 11.15 4.90
N ALA A 345 -18.92 12.41 4.72
CA ALA A 345 -18.29 12.87 3.50
C ALA A 345 -17.18 11.94 3.04
N SER A 346 -17.08 11.71 1.73
CA SER A 346 -15.94 11.01 1.15
C SER A 346 -15.78 9.58 1.66
N ALA A 347 -16.79 9.02 2.35
CA ALA A 347 -16.69 7.71 2.98
C ALA A 347 -16.33 6.59 1.98
N PHE A 348 -16.67 6.77 0.70
CA PHE A 348 -16.42 5.82 -0.40
C PHE A 348 -15.91 6.55 -1.67
N THR A 349 -14.95 7.47 -1.50
CA THR A 349 -14.38 8.25 -2.62
C THR A 349 -12.97 7.83 -3.00
N VAL A 350 -12.54 8.18 -4.21
CA VAL A 350 -11.20 7.82 -4.73
C VAL A 350 -11.02 6.29 -4.82
N ASP A 351 -12.12 5.56 -4.95
CA ASP A 351 -12.14 4.11 -5.19
C ASP A 351 -12.32 3.87 -6.70
N PRO A 352 -11.25 3.81 -7.51
CA PRO A 352 -11.37 3.73 -8.97
C PRO A 352 -12.11 2.47 -9.45
N ASN A 353 -12.21 1.45 -8.61
CA ASN A 353 -12.84 0.17 -8.93
C ASN A 353 -14.23 -0.01 -8.32
N LEU A 354 -14.75 0.96 -7.55
CA LEU A 354 -16.09 0.89 -6.96
C LEU A 354 -17.14 1.07 -8.05
N LYS A 355 -17.80 -0.04 -8.44
CA LYS A 355 -18.77 -0.07 -9.56
C LYS A 355 -20.21 -0.07 -9.12
N SER A 356 -20.51 -0.50 -7.89
CA SER A 356 -21.91 -0.67 -7.46
C SER A 356 -22.10 -0.34 -5.99
N ILE A 357 -23.05 0.54 -5.72
CA ILE A 357 -23.47 0.95 -4.38
C ILE A 357 -24.93 0.58 -4.24
N TYR A 358 -25.25 -0.32 -3.32
CA TYR A 358 -26.62 -0.72 -3.01
C TYR A 358 -27.07 -0.05 -1.72
N LEU A 359 -28.11 0.79 -1.80
CA LEU A 359 -28.76 1.36 -0.63
C LEU A 359 -30.00 0.52 -0.34
N ASN A 360 -29.98 -0.22 0.76
CA ASN A 360 -31.03 -1.20 1.10
C ASN A 360 -32.01 -0.67 2.16
N TRP A 361 -32.26 0.64 2.22
CA TRP A 361 -33.19 1.25 3.18
C TRP A 361 -34.63 0.77 2.99
N THR A 362 -35.31 0.41 4.08
CA THR A 362 -36.72 -0.01 4.07
C THR A 362 -37.49 0.58 5.26
N GLY A 363 -38.82 0.53 5.21
CA GLY A 363 -39.69 0.96 6.32
C GLY A 363 -39.42 2.41 6.79
N ALA A 364 -39.37 2.61 8.10
CA ALA A 364 -39.21 3.93 8.70
C ALA A 364 -37.92 4.65 8.29
N ALA A 365 -36.84 3.91 8.01
CA ALA A 365 -35.59 4.48 7.50
C ALA A 365 -35.79 5.09 6.11
N LEU A 366 -36.49 4.37 5.23
CA LEU A 366 -36.82 4.86 3.90
C LEU A 366 -37.77 6.07 3.96
N ASP A 367 -38.77 6.03 4.85
CA ASP A 367 -39.73 7.13 5.02
C ASP A 367 -39.05 8.42 5.48
N ASP A 368 -38.13 8.33 6.45
CA ASP A 368 -37.32 9.47 6.93
C ASP A 368 -36.44 10.05 5.81
N ILE A 369 -35.82 9.20 5.00
CA ILE A 369 -34.98 9.62 3.87
C ILE A 369 -35.82 10.33 2.80
N ILE A 370 -36.98 9.77 2.43
CA ILE A 370 -37.91 10.40 1.49
C ILE A 370 -38.40 11.74 2.03
N TYR A 371 -38.73 11.82 3.32
CA TYR A 371 -39.15 13.07 3.96
C TYR A 371 -38.07 14.14 3.87
N LYS A 372 -36.82 13.77 4.18
CA LYS A 372 -35.66 14.67 4.11
C LYS A 372 -35.38 15.16 2.68
N ILE A 373 -35.49 14.28 1.68
CA ILE A 373 -35.37 14.67 0.26
C ILE A 373 -36.46 15.66 -0.14
N LYS A 374 -37.69 15.43 0.31
CA LYS A 374 -38.84 16.27 -0.04
C LYS A 374 -38.80 17.63 0.65
N ASN A 375 -38.11 17.78 1.79
CA ASN A 375 -38.11 18.98 2.61
C ASN A 375 -36.68 19.49 2.94
N PRO A 376 -35.87 19.82 1.91
CA PRO A 376 -34.44 20.15 2.10
C PRO A 376 -34.20 21.42 2.94
N GLU A 377 -35.16 22.35 2.99
CA GLU A 377 -35.04 23.60 3.75
C GLU A 377 -35.36 23.43 5.25
N GLN A 378 -36.04 22.34 5.62
CA GLN A 378 -36.52 22.11 6.99
C GLN A 378 -35.60 21.19 7.80
N VAL A 379 -34.57 20.63 7.18
CA VAL A 379 -33.66 19.68 7.80
C VAL A 379 -32.23 20.09 7.48
N VAL A 380 -31.34 20.10 8.49
CA VAL A 380 -29.89 20.14 8.25
C VAL A 380 -29.57 18.99 7.30
N THR A 381 -28.93 19.30 6.16
CA THR A 381 -28.67 18.34 5.07
C THR A 381 -28.27 16.98 5.65
N PRO A 382 -29.03 15.92 5.38
CA PRO A 382 -28.73 14.62 5.97
C PRO A 382 -27.34 14.16 5.57
N ASN A 383 -26.54 13.65 6.50
CA ASN A 383 -25.17 13.21 6.20
C ASN A 383 -25.13 12.20 5.05
N TRP A 384 -26.14 11.34 4.85
CA TRP A 384 -26.18 10.43 3.70
C TRP A 384 -26.19 11.15 2.32
N ALA A 385 -26.60 12.43 2.25
CA ALA A 385 -26.47 13.27 1.06
C ALA A 385 -25.00 13.58 0.70
N CYS A 386 -24.06 13.37 1.64
CA CYS A 386 -22.63 13.52 1.45
C CYS A 386 -21.98 12.37 0.68
N ILE A 387 -22.72 11.29 0.36
CA ILE A 387 -22.32 10.26 -0.62
C ILE A 387 -22.26 10.85 -2.05
N PHE A 388 -22.71 12.10 -2.27
CA PHE A 388 -23.03 12.61 -3.62
C PHE A 388 -22.51 14.02 -3.95
N ALA A 389 -21.59 14.61 -3.18
CA ALA A 389 -21.01 15.94 -3.47
C ALA A 389 -19.65 15.86 -4.21
N ASP A 390 -19.27 16.84 -5.00
CA ASP A 390 -17.90 16.94 -5.53
C ASP A 390 -17.30 18.28 -5.13
N LEU A 391 -16.14 18.27 -4.45
CA LEU A 391 -15.40 19.48 -4.09
C LEU A 391 -13.90 19.19 -3.98
N SER A 392 -13.19 18.98 -5.09
CA SER A 392 -11.72 19.15 -5.09
C SER A 392 -11.31 20.47 -5.72
N ASN A 393 -11.14 21.50 -4.89
CA ASN A 393 -10.25 22.64 -5.17
C ASN A 393 -8.96 22.57 -4.31
N ASP A 394 -8.73 21.45 -3.60
CA ASP A 394 -7.49 21.27 -2.84
C ASP A 394 -6.39 20.63 -3.72
N ASN A 395 -5.52 21.49 -4.25
CA ASN A 395 -4.35 21.12 -5.05
C ASN A 395 -3.26 20.37 -4.25
N SER A 396 -3.44 20.12 -2.94
CA SER A 396 -2.46 19.40 -2.11
C SER A 396 -2.62 17.88 -2.16
N ILE A 397 -3.78 17.38 -2.60
CA ILE A 397 -4.04 15.97 -2.91
C ILE A 397 -4.04 15.90 -4.43
N GLY A 398 -2.93 15.47 -5.03
CA GLY A 398 -2.73 15.42 -6.48
C GLY A 398 -4.02 15.02 -7.22
N THR A 399 -4.43 15.87 -8.15
CA THR A 399 -5.64 15.79 -8.97
C THR A 399 -5.81 14.42 -9.63
N HIS A 400 -6.46 13.50 -8.92
CA HIS A 400 -6.81 12.16 -9.40
C HIS A 400 -8.28 11.80 -9.15
N LEU A 401 -9.20 12.76 -9.27
CA LEU A 401 -10.59 12.48 -9.64
C LEU A 401 -10.74 12.45 -11.17
N ILE A 402 -9.74 11.88 -11.85
CA ILE A 402 -9.82 11.56 -13.27
C ILE A 402 -10.73 10.32 -13.36
N ASN A 403 -11.93 10.52 -13.90
CA ASN A 403 -12.89 9.50 -14.34
C ASN A 403 -13.72 8.77 -13.27
N LYS A 404 -14.60 9.48 -12.54
CA LYS A 404 -15.78 8.85 -11.91
C LYS A 404 -16.93 8.59 -12.91
N GLU A 405 -16.60 8.28 -14.16
CA GLU A 405 -17.54 7.60 -15.02
C GLU A 405 -17.77 6.20 -14.41
N ASN A 406 -19.03 5.82 -14.14
CA ASN A 406 -19.51 4.42 -14.10
C ASN A 406 -19.79 3.69 -12.75
N ALA A 407 -19.89 4.33 -11.58
CA ALA A 407 -20.48 3.63 -10.43
C ALA A 407 -22.03 3.67 -10.49
N ASN A 408 -22.66 2.49 -10.46
CA ASN A 408 -24.11 2.35 -10.41
C ASN A 408 -24.60 2.47 -8.97
N VAL A 409 -25.51 3.41 -8.72
CA VAL A 409 -26.17 3.55 -7.42
C VAL A 409 -27.58 2.96 -7.52
N TYR A 410 -27.81 1.89 -6.78
CA TYR A 410 -29.09 1.19 -6.72
C TYR A 410 -29.88 1.71 -5.51
N LEU A 411 -31.00 2.36 -5.79
CA LEU A 411 -31.88 2.91 -4.77
C LEU A 411 -32.95 1.88 -4.33
N PRO A 412 -33.46 1.99 -3.09
CA PRO A 412 -34.57 1.16 -2.64
C PRO A 412 -35.86 1.43 -3.44
N SER A 413 -36.73 0.42 -3.51
CA SER A 413 -38.09 0.58 -4.02
C SER A 413 -38.87 1.58 -3.16
N GLY A 414 -39.47 2.60 -3.76
CA GLY A 414 -40.20 3.68 -3.06
C GLY A 414 -39.60 5.06 -3.26
N ILE A 415 -38.36 5.14 -3.76
CA ILE A 415 -37.78 6.40 -4.24
C ILE A 415 -38.01 6.51 -5.75
N ASP A 416 -38.93 7.40 -6.15
CA ASP A 416 -39.23 7.64 -7.56
C ASP A 416 -38.26 8.66 -8.20
N GLN A 417 -38.29 8.71 -9.53
CA GLN A 417 -37.43 9.59 -10.33
C GLN A 417 -37.68 11.08 -10.02
N ALA A 418 -38.93 11.47 -9.73
CA ALA A 418 -39.28 12.85 -9.42
C ALA A 418 -38.70 13.30 -8.06
N THR A 419 -38.72 12.42 -7.07
CA THR A 419 -38.13 12.63 -5.74
C THR A 419 -36.62 12.81 -5.84
N ILE A 420 -35.94 12.00 -6.65
CA ILE A 420 -34.50 12.19 -6.93
C ILE A 420 -34.22 13.45 -7.74
N GLN A 421 -35.04 13.79 -8.72
CA GLN A 421 -34.85 15.03 -9.47
C GLN A 421 -34.95 16.24 -8.53
N LYS A 422 -35.92 16.25 -7.62
CA LYS A 422 -36.02 17.28 -6.56
C LYS A 422 -34.78 17.31 -5.66
N TYR A 423 -34.21 16.16 -5.33
CA TYR A 423 -32.92 16.10 -4.63
C TYR A 423 -31.81 16.77 -5.45
N LYS A 424 -31.65 16.41 -6.73
CA LYS A 424 -30.64 16.97 -7.64
C LYS A 424 -30.79 18.49 -7.81
N ASP A 425 -32.02 18.97 -7.97
CA ASP A 425 -32.32 20.38 -8.18
C ASP A 425 -32.06 21.23 -6.92
N ASN A 426 -32.33 20.65 -5.74
CA ASN A 426 -32.06 21.29 -4.44
C ASN A 426 -30.67 20.92 -3.90
N PHE A 427 -29.87 20.20 -4.67
CA PHE A 427 -28.50 19.88 -4.30
C PHE A 427 -27.64 21.13 -4.48
N VAL A 428 -27.70 22.00 -3.47
CA VAL A 428 -26.77 23.11 -3.33
C VAL A 428 -25.49 22.49 -2.80
N GLY A 429 -24.53 22.22 -3.68
CA GLY A 429 -23.22 21.68 -3.30
C GLY A 429 -22.71 22.34 -2.00
N LEU A 430 -22.13 21.52 -1.12
CA LEU A 430 -21.87 21.92 0.26
C LEU A 430 -21.04 23.22 0.32
N LYS A 431 -21.54 24.21 1.06
CA LYS A 431 -20.85 25.49 1.25
C LYS A 431 -19.67 25.32 2.21
N GLU A 432 -18.52 25.83 1.81
CA GLU A 432 -17.26 25.86 2.55
C GLU A 432 -17.43 26.42 3.98
N ASP A 433 -17.16 25.62 5.02
CA ASP A 433 -17.03 26.13 6.39
C ASP A 433 -15.62 26.68 6.61
N LYS A 434 -15.49 28.00 6.44
CA LYS A 434 -14.23 28.75 6.58
C LYS A 434 -13.58 28.67 7.97
N ARG A 435 -14.27 28.14 9.00
CA ARG A 435 -13.72 28.03 10.36
C ARG A 435 -13.03 26.69 10.65
N ARG A 436 -13.29 25.64 9.85
CA ARG A 436 -12.79 24.28 10.11
C ARG A 436 -11.86 23.70 9.05
N GLN A 437 -11.68 24.37 7.90
CA GLN A 437 -10.96 23.81 6.73
C GLN A 437 -11.45 22.40 6.32
N LEU A 438 -12.69 22.04 6.69
CA LEU A 438 -13.29 20.75 6.38
C LEU A 438 -14.37 21.00 5.33
N LEU A 439 -14.08 20.57 4.11
CA LEU A 439 -15.08 20.44 3.04
C LEU A 439 -15.98 19.26 3.41
N ILE A 440 -17.22 19.57 3.74
CA ILE A 440 -18.22 18.56 4.10
C ILE A 440 -18.79 18.08 2.78
N GLY A 441 -18.68 16.79 2.51
CA GLY A 441 -19.27 16.01 1.41
C GLY A 441 -18.37 15.75 0.23
N VAL A 442 -18.13 14.46 -0.06
CA VAL A 442 -17.81 14.02 -1.42
C VAL A 442 -18.44 12.65 -1.73
N GLY A 443 -19.14 12.54 -2.85
CA GLY A 443 -19.27 11.35 -3.67
C GLY A 443 -20.05 11.64 -4.97
N LEU A 444 -20.37 10.59 -5.71
CA LEU A 444 -20.55 10.58 -7.18
C LEU A 444 -21.33 11.78 -7.75
N ASP A 445 -20.76 12.43 -8.77
CA ASP A 445 -21.36 13.60 -9.44
C ASP A 445 -22.76 13.24 -9.99
N PRO A 446 -23.83 13.96 -9.58
CA PRO A 446 -25.20 13.69 -10.03
C PRO A 446 -25.40 13.71 -11.55
N ALA A 447 -24.51 14.39 -12.29
CA ALA A 447 -24.50 14.47 -13.75
C ALA A 447 -23.87 13.24 -14.42
N THR A 448 -22.92 12.56 -13.78
CA THR A 448 -22.18 11.41 -14.33
C THR A 448 -22.55 10.06 -13.70
N THR A 449 -23.33 10.07 -12.61
CA THR A 449 -23.79 8.86 -11.91
C THR A 449 -24.96 8.19 -12.61
N HIS A 450 -24.88 6.87 -12.81
CA HIS A 450 -26.00 6.06 -13.29
C HIS A 450 -26.88 5.62 -12.12
N TRP A 451 -28.04 6.26 -11.99
CA TRP A 451 -29.04 5.95 -10.98
C TRP A 451 -29.97 4.85 -11.49
N ILE A 452 -30.01 3.72 -10.79
CA ILE A 452 -30.84 2.57 -11.18
C ILE A 452 -32.04 2.47 -10.24
N TYR A 453 -33.23 2.59 -10.83
CA TYR A 453 -34.51 2.63 -10.12
C TYR A 453 -35.15 1.24 -10.15
N ASN A 454 -35.59 0.77 -8.99
CA ASN A 454 -36.46 -0.39 -8.94
C ASN A 454 -37.92 0.08 -9.09
N SER A 455 -38.35 0.30 -10.34
CA SER A 455 -39.72 0.69 -10.65
C SER A 455 -40.64 -0.55 -10.66
N ASN A 456 -41.62 -0.51 -9.77
CA ASN A 456 -42.81 -1.36 -9.64
C ASN A 456 -42.76 -2.59 -8.74
N SER A 457 -43.59 -2.47 -7.68
CA SER A 457 -44.57 -3.44 -7.19
C SER A 457 -44.61 -4.81 -7.88
N ASN A 458 -44.51 -5.86 -7.07
CA ASN A 458 -44.69 -7.27 -7.42
C ASN A 458 -43.68 -7.86 -8.42
N SER A 459 -42.49 -8.23 -7.92
CA SER A 459 -41.97 -9.58 -8.12
C SER A 459 -40.67 -9.79 -7.37
N LYS A 460 -40.42 -11.02 -6.94
CA LYS A 460 -39.19 -11.53 -6.33
C LYS A 460 -37.98 -11.49 -7.31
N LEU A 461 -37.81 -10.45 -8.13
CA LEU A 461 -36.85 -10.44 -9.23
C LEU A 461 -35.38 -10.17 -8.82
N PRO A 462 -35.05 -9.34 -7.80
CA PRO A 462 -33.65 -9.13 -7.41
C PRO A 462 -33.02 -10.38 -6.75
N LEU A 463 -33.83 -11.14 -6.01
CA LEU A 463 -33.41 -12.42 -5.43
C LEU A 463 -33.23 -13.50 -6.52
N ILE A 464 -34.05 -13.44 -7.58
CA ILE A 464 -34.04 -14.40 -8.69
C ILE A 464 -32.88 -14.12 -9.67
N LEU A 465 -32.46 -12.87 -9.91
CA LEU A 465 -31.32 -12.59 -10.79
C LEU A 465 -29.97 -12.97 -10.17
N GLY A 466 -29.78 -12.78 -8.86
CA GLY A 466 -28.61 -13.28 -8.13
C GLY A 466 -28.52 -14.82 -8.13
N LEU A 467 -29.66 -15.51 -8.00
CA LEU A 467 -29.73 -16.97 -8.06
C LEU A 467 -29.62 -17.52 -9.50
N ILE A 468 -30.12 -16.82 -10.52
CA ILE A 468 -30.03 -17.23 -11.93
C ILE A 468 -28.59 -17.11 -12.44
N PHE A 469 -27.83 -16.07 -12.07
CA PHE A 469 -26.40 -15.98 -12.44
C PHE A 469 -25.57 -17.08 -11.78
N GLY A 470 -25.83 -17.39 -10.50
CA GLY A 470 -25.22 -18.55 -9.83
C GLY A 470 -25.58 -19.89 -10.51
N SER A 471 -26.83 -20.05 -10.94
CA SER A 471 -27.33 -21.27 -11.59
C SER A 471 -26.83 -21.46 -13.02
N ILE A 472 -26.73 -20.38 -13.81
CA ILE A 472 -26.19 -20.41 -15.19
C ILE A 472 -24.70 -20.75 -15.17
N ILE A 473 -23.94 -20.25 -14.20
CA ILE A 473 -22.53 -20.62 -13.99
C ILE A 473 -22.40 -22.11 -13.65
N LEU A 474 -23.27 -22.64 -12.77
CA LEU A 474 -23.31 -24.07 -12.42
C LEU A 474 -23.69 -24.98 -13.60
N ILE A 475 -24.69 -24.60 -14.41
CA ILE A 475 -25.11 -25.35 -15.61
C ILE A 475 -24.02 -25.28 -16.71
N GLY A 476 -23.34 -24.14 -16.86
CA GLY A 476 -22.22 -23.97 -17.78
C GLY A 476 -21.01 -24.84 -17.41
N ILE A 477 -20.65 -24.90 -16.12
CA ILE A 477 -19.57 -25.75 -15.61
C ILE A 477 -19.94 -27.24 -15.72
N GLY A 478 -21.18 -27.62 -15.40
CA GLY A 478 -21.68 -28.99 -15.54
C GLY A 478 -21.66 -29.48 -16.99
N SER A 479 -22.07 -28.62 -17.94
CA SER A 479 -22.06 -28.92 -19.38
C SER A 479 -20.64 -29.04 -19.94
N TYR A 480 -19.70 -28.19 -19.48
CA TYR A 480 -18.29 -28.27 -19.85
C TYR A 480 -17.58 -29.53 -19.31
N LEU A 481 -17.86 -29.91 -18.06
CA LEU A 481 -17.35 -31.15 -17.46
C LEU A 481 -17.95 -32.40 -18.13
N GLY A 482 -19.25 -32.40 -18.44
CA GLY A 482 -19.91 -33.47 -19.19
C GLY A 482 -19.34 -33.66 -20.60
N TYR A 483 -19.06 -32.55 -21.32
CA TYR A 483 -18.42 -32.59 -22.63
C TYR A 483 -16.97 -33.13 -22.57
N ARG A 484 -16.18 -32.71 -21.58
CA ARG A 484 -14.82 -33.25 -21.33
C ARG A 484 -14.84 -34.75 -21.00
N TYR A 485 -15.78 -35.19 -20.17
CA TYR A 485 -15.94 -36.60 -19.81
C TYR A 485 -16.35 -37.47 -21.02
N TYR A 486 -17.30 -36.99 -21.83
CA TYR A 486 -17.73 -37.68 -23.06
C TYR A 486 -16.60 -37.79 -24.09
N LYS A 487 -15.81 -36.73 -24.28
CA LYS A 487 -14.63 -36.74 -25.17
C LYS A 487 -13.54 -37.70 -24.68
N HIS A 488 -13.33 -37.82 -23.37
CA HIS A 488 -12.38 -38.78 -22.79
C HIS A 488 -12.85 -40.24 -22.97
N ARG A 489 -14.15 -40.52 -22.81
CA ARG A 489 -14.70 -41.88 -22.95
C ARG A 489 -14.77 -42.36 -24.40
N LYS A 490 -14.92 -41.44 -25.37
CA LYS A 490 -14.87 -41.75 -26.80
C LYS A 490 -13.44 -42.04 -27.30
N ASN A 491 -12.44 -41.51 -26.60
CA ASN A 491 -11.02 -41.80 -26.87
C ASN A 491 -10.49 -43.02 -26.09
N SER A 492 -11.25 -43.60 -25.15
CA SER A 492 -10.88 -44.81 -24.40
C SER A 492 -11.53 -46.09 -24.95
N LYS A 493 -12.22 -46.02 -26.08
CA LYS A 493 -12.66 -47.17 -26.88
C LYS A 493 -12.02 -47.11 -28.26
N LYS A 494 -10.73 -47.43 -28.30
CA LYS A 494 -10.05 -48.06 -29.42
C LYS A 494 -8.86 -48.83 -28.87
#